data_AF-A0A959L0B1-F1
#
_entry.id   AF-A0A959L0B1-F1
#
_cell.length_a   1.000
_cell.length_b   1.000
_cell.length_c   1.000
_cell.angle_alpha   90.00
_cell.angle_beta   90.00
_cell.angle_gamma   90.00
#
_symmetry.space_group_name_H-M   'P 1'
#
loop_
_entity.id
_entity.type
_entity.pdbx_description
1 polymer ?
#
loop_
_entity_poly.entity_id
_entity_poly.type
_entity_poly.pdbx_seq_one_letter_code
_entity_poly.pdbx_strand_id
1 'polypeptide(L)'
;MAASEYRVVKPGQFEPYEHWYDKALNATIHPLVNFFLHLQKERIAQRYCHLNPKVSQSHLLQLLEYRPKYFLWAGADLMHVTNEDGKRYMLVIENNSCPSGQKSMPLADEHQEEGGYR
;
A
#
# COMPACT_ATOMS: atom_id res chain seq x y z
N MET A 1 8.30 37.13 -5.14
CA MET A 1 8.07 35.72 -4.70
C MET A 1 8.53 35.63 -3.27
N ALA A 2 7.63 35.38 -2.31
CA ALA A 2 8.02 35.21 -0.91
C ALA A 2 8.84 33.93 -0.79
N ALA A 3 10.02 34.00 -0.18
CA ALA A 3 10.80 32.82 0.13
C ALA A 3 9.97 31.95 1.07
N SER A 4 9.71 30.70 0.69
CA SER A 4 9.05 29.74 1.59
C SER A 4 9.95 29.50 2.79
N GLU A 5 9.51 29.91 3.99
CA GLU A 5 10.17 29.55 5.24
C GLU A 5 10.10 28.03 5.40
N TYR A 6 11.27 27.37 5.38
CA TYR A 6 11.38 25.96 5.69
C TYR A 6 11.93 25.81 7.12
N ARG A 7 11.37 24.86 7.87
CA ARG A 7 11.87 24.49 9.20
C ARG A 7 12.66 23.20 9.09
N VAL A 8 13.90 23.21 9.58
CA VAL A 8 14.71 21.99 9.68
C VAL A 8 14.23 21.19 10.89
N VAL A 9 13.81 19.94 10.67
CA VAL A 9 13.43 18.98 11.72
C VAL A 9 14.60 18.03 11.97
N LYS A 10 15.12 18.01 13.21
CA LYS A 10 16.22 17.10 13.60
C LYS A 10 15.66 15.76 14.11
N PRO A 11 16.47 14.68 14.13
CA PRO A 11 16.09 13.42 14.77
C PRO A 11 15.58 13.65 16.21
N GLY A 12 14.43 13.06 16.54
CA GLY A 12 13.77 13.21 17.85
C GLY A 12 12.97 14.50 18.05
N GLN A 13 12.92 15.40 17.06
CA GLN A 13 12.09 16.61 17.09
C GLN A 13 10.86 16.51 16.18
N PHE A 14 10.59 15.33 15.64
CA PHE A 14 9.43 15.09 14.78
C PHE A 14 8.19 14.90 15.65
N GLU A 15 7.20 15.77 15.47
CA GLU A 15 5.92 15.71 16.18
C GLU A 15 4.85 15.16 15.22
N PRO A 16 4.41 13.89 15.35
CA PRO A 16 3.51 13.28 14.37
C PRO A 16 2.21 14.07 14.12
N TYR A 17 1.64 14.69 15.17
CA TYR A 17 0.41 15.48 15.05
C TYR A 17 0.57 16.76 14.21
N GLU A 18 1.79 17.28 14.03
CA GLU A 18 2.05 18.43 13.15
C GLU A 18 2.12 18.03 11.66
N HIS A 19 2.20 16.72 11.36
CA HIS A 19 2.57 16.21 10.04
C HIS A 19 1.61 15.15 9.46
N TRP A 20 0.70 14.63 10.28
CA TRP A 20 -0.27 13.58 9.93
C TRP A 20 -1.70 14.05 10.16
N TYR A 21 -2.67 13.42 9.49
CA TYR A 21 -4.07 13.74 9.70
C TYR A 21 -4.58 13.14 11.01
N ASP A 22 -5.20 13.94 11.89
CA ASP A 22 -5.77 13.47 13.17
C ASP A 22 -6.71 12.27 13.03
N LYS A 23 -7.47 12.24 11.93
CA LYS A 23 -8.37 11.13 11.62
C LYS A 23 -7.64 9.82 11.35
N ALA A 24 -6.43 9.87 10.80
CA ALA A 24 -5.61 8.69 10.55
C ALA A 24 -4.97 8.18 11.85
N LEU A 25 -4.56 9.09 12.74
CA LEU A 25 -3.94 8.74 14.03
C LEU A 25 -4.86 7.95 14.95
N ASN A 26 -6.17 8.17 14.86
CA ASN A 26 -7.18 7.51 15.70
C ASN A 26 -7.96 6.41 14.97
N ALA A 27 -7.64 6.13 13.71
CA ALA A 27 -8.36 5.13 12.95
C ALA A 27 -7.86 3.73 13.32
N THR A 28 -8.81 2.83 13.58
CA THR A 28 -8.52 1.40 13.73
C THR A 28 -8.82 0.67 12.44
N ILE A 29 -7.95 -0.26 12.05
CA ILE A 29 -8.15 -1.05 10.85
C ILE A 29 -9.35 -2.00 11.02
N HIS A 30 -10.21 -2.08 10.01
CA HIS A 30 -11.34 -3.02 10.06
C HIS A 30 -10.81 -4.48 10.10
N PRO A 31 -11.33 -5.36 10.98
CA PRO A 31 -10.79 -6.71 11.17
C PRO A 31 -10.66 -7.55 9.89
N LEU A 32 -11.62 -7.42 8.97
CA LEU A 32 -11.58 -8.11 7.68
C LEU A 32 -10.41 -7.63 6.80
N VAL A 33 -10.13 -6.32 6.80
CA VAL A 33 -9.01 -5.74 6.06
C VAL A 33 -7.71 -6.19 6.70
N ASN A 34 -7.64 -6.18 8.03
CA ASN A 34 -6.48 -6.67 8.76
C ASN A 34 -6.19 -8.15 8.45
N PHE A 35 -7.22 -9.00 8.47
CA PHE A 35 -7.11 -10.40 8.09
C PHE A 35 -6.60 -10.57 6.65
N PHE A 36 -7.08 -9.74 5.72
CA PHE A 36 -6.64 -9.76 4.33
C PHE A 36 -5.16 -9.38 4.20
N LEU A 37 -4.69 -8.33 4.88
CA LEU A 37 -3.29 -7.89 4.86
C LEU A 37 -2.33 -8.93 5.45
N HIS A 38 -2.81 -9.75 6.38
CA HIS A 38 -2.05 -10.84 6.99
C HIS A 38 -2.18 -12.19 6.25
N LEU A 39 -2.87 -12.24 5.11
CA LEU A 39 -3.08 -13.47 4.38
C LEU A 39 -1.78 -13.94 3.72
N GLN A 40 -1.42 -15.20 3.93
CA GLN A 40 -0.25 -15.82 3.31
C GLN A 40 -0.36 -15.82 1.78
N LYS A 41 0.77 -15.60 1.10
CA LYS A 41 0.85 -15.54 -0.37
C LYS A 41 0.32 -16.82 -1.02
N GLU A 42 0.58 -17.97 -0.40
CA GLU A 42 0.11 -19.29 -0.83
C GLU A 42 -1.41 -19.37 -0.82
N ARG A 43 -2.05 -18.81 0.22
CA ARG A 43 -3.51 -18.75 0.35
C ARG A 43 -4.11 -17.79 -0.68
N ILE A 44 -3.47 -16.65 -0.93
CA ILE A 44 -3.87 -15.70 -1.97
C ILE A 44 -3.81 -16.38 -3.33
N ALA A 45 -2.67 -17.00 -3.66
CA ALA A 45 -2.45 -17.65 -4.94
C ALA A 45 -3.43 -18.81 -5.17
N GLN A 46 -3.68 -19.64 -4.15
CA GLN A 46 -4.64 -20.74 -4.21
C GLN A 46 -6.06 -20.25 -4.53
N ARG A 47 -6.54 -19.22 -3.81
CA ARG A 47 -7.87 -18.64 -4.03
C ARG A 47 -7.98 -18.01 -5.42
N TYR A 48 -6.96 -17.28 -5.85
CA TYR A 48 -6.96 -16.63 -7.16
C TYR A 48 -6.99 -17.66 -8.30
N CYS A 49 -6.18 -18.72 -8.22
CA CYS A 49 -6.15 -19.77 -9.24
C CYS A 49 -7.44 -20.62 -9.27
N HIS A 50 -8.12 -20.78 -8.13
CA HIS A 50 -9.45 -21.41 -8.09
C HIS A 50 -10.49 -20.64 -8.92
N LEU A 51 -10.47 -19.30 -8.84
CA LEU A 51 -11.33 -18.42 -9.64
C LEU A 51 -10.83 -18.24 -11.09
N ASN A 52 -9.53 -18.43 -11.32
CA ASN A 52 -8.87 -18.23 -12.61
C ASN A 52 -8.06 -19.48 -13.01
N PRO A 53 -8.69 -20.58 -13.46
CA PRO A 53 -8.02 -21.87 -13.67
C PRO A 53 -6.90 -21.87 -14.71
N LYS A 54 -6.84 -20.86 -15.57
CA LYS A 54 -5.80 -20.72 -16.61
C LYS A 54 -4.50 -20.12 -16.06
N VAL A 55 -4.49 -19.65 -14.82
CA VAL A 55 -3.33 -18.97 -14.22
C VAL A 55 -2.42 -20.00 -13.56
N SER A 56 -1.12 -19.92 -13.85
CA SER A 56 -0.12 -20.75 -13.20
C SER A 56 0.15 -20.26 -11.77
N GLN A 57 -0.16 -21.11 -10.79
CA GLN A 57 0.05 -20.78 -9.38
C GLN A 57 1.52 -20.53 -9.04
N SER A 58 2.44 -21.30 -9.64
CA SER A 58 3.88 -21.12 -9.40
C SER A 58 4.38 -19.77 -9.92
N HIS A 59 3.90 -19.34 -11.09
CA HIS A 59 4.27 -18.05 -11.65
C HIS A 59 3.65 -16.89 -10.86
N LEU A 60 2.41 -17.04 -10.40
CA LEU A 60 1.77 -16.05 -9.53
C LEU A 60 2.53 -15.86 -8.21
N LEU A 61 2.99 -16.94 -7.59
CA LEU A 61 3.81 -16.85 -6.38
C LEU A 61 5.12 -16.09 -6.62
N GLN A 62 5.80 -16.36 -7.75
CA GLN A 62 7.00 -15.60 -8.14
C GLN A 62 6.72 -14.10 -8.28
N LEU A 63 5.57 -13.72 -8.86
CA LEU A 63 5.15 -12.32 -8.95
C LEU A 63 4.89 -11.70 -7.57
N LEU A 64 4.23 -12.43 -6.66
CA LEU A 64 3.98 -11.95 -5.29
C LEU A 64 5.25 -11.86 -4.43
N GLU A 65 6.35 -12.49 -4.86
CA GLU A 65 7.67 -12.40 -4.22
C GLU A 65 8.56 -11.30 -4.80
N TYR A 66 8.20 -10.74 -5.95
CA TYR A 66 8.96 -9.68 -6.58
C TYR A 66 9.17 -8.49 -5.63
N ARG A 67 10.44 -8.06 -5.51
CA ARG A 67 10.83 -6.85 -4.79
C ARG A 67 11.53 -5.91 -5.76
N PRO A 68 10.97 -4.71 -6.03
CA PRO A 68 11.61 -3.77 -6.93
C PRO A 68 12.93 -3.28 -6.33
N LYS A 69 13.97 -3.19 -7.17
CA LYS A 69 15.32 -2.76 -6.74
C LYS A 69 15.39 -1.28 -6.35
N TYR A 70 14.59 -0.43 -7.00
CA TYR A 70 14.69 1.04 -6.90
C TYR A 70 13.43 1.71 -6.36
N PHE A 71 12.30 1.00 -6.30
CA PHE A 71 10.97 1.56 -6.00
C PHE A 71 10.23 0.74 -4.93
N LEU A 72 10.89 0.48 -3.79
CA LEU A 72 10.35 -0.39 -2.72
C LEU A 72 9.05 0.14 -2.09
N TRP A 73 8.80 1.45 -2.19
CA TRP A 73 7.62 2.13 -1.64
C TRP A 73 6.93 3.03 -2.67
N ALA A 74 6.93 2.62 -3.94
CA ALA A 74 6.07 3.27 -4.92
C ALA A 74 4.62 3.13 -4.47
N GLY A 75 3.89 4.24 -4.44
CA GLY A 75 2.44 4.15 -4.38
C GLY A 75 1.91 3.51 -5.65
N ALA A 76 0.76 2.86 -5.56
CA ALA A 76 0.07 2.38 -6.74
C ALA A 76 -1.41 2.73 -6.62
N ASP A 77 -1.95 3.32 -7.68
CA ASP A 77 -3.37 3.58 -7.80
C ASP A 77 -4.04 2.44 -8.55
N LEU A 78 -5.20 2.02 -8.06
CA LEU A 78 -6.03 0.99 -8.68
C LEU A 78 -7.22 1.65 -9.39
N MET A 79 -7.35 1.42 -10.69
CA MET A 79 -8.44 1.97 -11.49
C MET A 79 -9.24 0.86 -12.17
N HIS A 80 -10.56 0.89 -12.00
CA HIS A 80 -11.44 -0.03 -12.72
C HIS A 80 -11.70 0.50 -14.13
N VAL A 81 -11.13 -0.15 -15.14
CA VAL A 81 -11.20 0.26 -16.55
C VAL A 81 -11.99 -0.75 -17.38
N THR A 82 -12.53 -0.31 -18.52
CA THR A 82 -13.22 -1.16 -19.49
C THR A 82 -12.57 -0.97 -20.86
N ASN A 83 -12.22 -2.05 -21.55
CA ASN A 83 -11.64 -1.96 -22.90
C ASN A 83 -12.74 -1.80 -23.97
N GLU A 84 -12.32 -1.68 -25.23
CA GLU A 84 -13.21 -1.58 -26.40
C GLU A 84 -14.17 -2.77 -26.57
N ASP A 85 -13.79 -3.97 -26.10
CA ASP A 85 -14.66 -5.16 -26.10
C ASP A 85 -15.65 -5.19 -24.92
N GLY A 86 -15.69 -4.16 -24.07
CA GLY A 86 -16.52 -4.12 -22.87
C GLY A 86 -16.00 -4.95 -21.70
N LYS A 87 -14.77 -5.48 -21.78
CA LYS A 87 -14.17 -6.29 -20.72
C LYS A 87 -13.57 -5.39 -19.64
N ARG A 88 -13.91 -5.72 -18.39
CA ARG A 88 -13.49 -5.00 -17.19
C ARG A 88 -12.15 -5.49 -16.69
N TYR A 89 -11.29 -4.56 -16.30
CA TYR A 89 -9.98 -4.83 -15.75
C TYR A 89 -9.71 -3.93 -14.54
N MET A 90 -8.90 -4.44 -13.62
CA MET A 90 -8.25 -3.61 -12.60
C MET A 90 -6.89 -3.20 -13.13
N LEU A 91 -6.72 -1.92 -13.46
CA LEU A 91 -5.44 -1.35 -13.87
C LEU A 91 -4.67 -0.91 -12.63
N VAL A 92 -3.40 -1.32 -12.56
CA VAL A 92 -2.45 -0.85 -11.55
C VAL A 92 -1.62 0.26 -12.20
N ILE A 93 -1.66 1.47 -11.62
CA ILE A 93 -0.82 2.59 -12.03
C ILE A 93 0.20 2.81 -10.93
N GLU A 94 1.45 2.43 -11.17
CA GLU A 94 2.54 2.74 -10.24
C GLU A 94 2.80 4.25 -10.28
N ASN A 95 2.56 4.92 -9.16
CA ASN A 95 2.80 6.35 -8.99
C ASN A 95 4.10 6.57 -8.20
N ASN A 96 4.48 7.84 -8.05
CA ASN A 96 5.80 8.21 -7.54
C ASN A 96 6.10 7.64 -6.14
N SER A 97 7.36 7.77 -5.70
CA SER A 97 7.85 7.30 -4.40
C SER A 97 7.33 8.12 -3.20
N CYS A 98 6.17 8.78 -3.31
CA CYS A 98 5.60 9.55 -2.21
C CYS A 98 4.70 8.64 -1.38
N PRO A 99 5.04 8.40 -0.11
CA PRO A 99 4.29 7.45 0.72
C PRO A 99 3.06 8.13 1.36
N SER A 100 2.46 9.11 0.68
CA SER A 100 1.31 9.87 1.19
C SER A 100 0.11 8.96 1.47
N GLY A 101 -0.06 7.87 0.73
CA GLY A 101 -1.13 6.89 1.00
C GLY A 101 -1.02 6.25 2.38
N GLN A 102 0.20 6.03 2.87
CA GLN A 102 0.45 5.47 4.20
C GLN A 102 0.09 6.46 5.32
N LYS A 103 0.05 7.77 5.04
CA LYS A 103 -0.42 8.79 6.00
C LYS A 103 -1.91 8.73 6.29
N SER A 104 -2.67 8.02 5.47
CA SER A 104 -4.12 7.85 5.60
C SER A 104 -4.53 6.41 5.90
N MET A 105 -3.58 5.48 5.91
CA MET A 105 -3.84 4.06 6.14
C MET A 105 -3.68 3.74 7.64
N PRO A 106 -4.70 3.21 8.31
CA PRO A 106 -4.59 2.78 9.70
C PRO A 106 -3.53 1.70 9.88
N LEU A 107 -2.77 1.73 10.98
CA LEU A 107 -1.74 0.72 11.26
C LEU A 107 -2.36 -0.68 11.33
N ALA A 108 -1.70 -1.65 10.70
CA ALA A 108 -2.07 -3.07 10.80
C ALA A 108 -1.69 -3.66 12.16
N ASP A 109 -0.63 -3.12 12.78
CA ASP A 109 -0.20 -3.37 14.14
C ASP A 109 0.05 -2.04 14.85
N GLU A 110 -0.76 -1.73 15.87
CA GLU A 110 -0.68 -0.48 16.64
C GLU A 110 0.63 -0.36 17.44
N HIS A 111 1.33 -1.47 17.68
CA HIS A 111 2.63 -1.46 18.33
C HIS A 111 3.79 -1.11 17.36
N GLN A 112 3.52 -1.08 16.05
CA GLN A 112 4.47 -0.64 15.03
C GLN A 112 4.14 0.79 14.56
N GLU A 113 4.47 1.77 15.40
CA GLU A 113 4.20 3.20 15.15
C GLU A 113 4.77 3.72 13.82
N GLU A 114 5.85 3.10 13.32
CA GLU A 114 6.50 3.49 12.07
C GLU A 114 5.84 2.86 10.82
N GLY A 115 4.83 2.00 10.97
CA GLY A 115 3.97 1.52 9.88
C GLY A 115 4.65 0.86 8.67
N GLY A 116 5.93 0.47 8.75
CA GLY A 116 6.70 -0.12 7.65
C GLY A 116 7.78 0.78 7.02
N TYR A 117 8.09 1.95 7.60
CA TYR A 117 9.16 2.85 7.14
C TYR A 117 10.60 2.48 7.62
N ARG A 118 10.79 1.32 8.26
CA ARG A 118 12.10 0.82 8.71
C ARG A 118 12.64 -0.31 7.83
#